data_AF-A0A1S8KXD0-F1
#
_entry.id   AF-A0A1S8KXD0-F1
#
_cell.length_a   1.000
_cell.length_b   1.000
_cell.length_c   1.000
_cell.angle_alpha   90.00
_cell.angle_beta   90.00
_cell.angle_gamma   90.00
#
_symmetry.space_group_name_H-M   'P 1'
#
loop_
_entity.id
_entity.type
_entity.pdbx_description
1 polymer ?
#
loop_
_entity_poly.entity_id
_entity_poly.type
_entity_poly.pdbx_seq_one_letter_code
_entity_poly.pdbx_strand_id
1 'polypeptide(L)'
;MRYFKVPFNINEEDKIIGGYISLRQFGWIILSVFLITLLFLINRSYMTVTRNLGHSPNITLHPINLTIRLVVAFVIVIFSSLCSFYKVEDTYNFDKYVIKMLKFKMRNKIFKFRK
;
A
#
# COMPACT_ATOMS: atom_id res chain seq x y z
N MET A 1 -40.66 23.52 -8.18
CA MET A 1 -39.30 22.94 -8.40
C MET A 1 -39.48 21.61 -9.13
N ARG A 2 -38.79 21.40 -10.26
CA ARG A 2 -38.77 20.09 -10.95
C ARG A 2 -37.61 19.28 -10.38
N TYR A 3 -37.91 18.10 -9.84
CA TYR A 3 -36.89 17.17 -9.35
C TYR A 3 -36.46 16.26 -10.49
N PHE A 4 -35.19 16.33 -10.87
CA PHE A 4 -34.59 15.41 -11.83
C PHE A 4 -33.85 14.33 -11.04
N LYS A 5 -34.14 13.06 -11.33
CA LYS A 5 -33.42 11.93 -10.75
C LYS A 5 -32.10 11.78 -11.51
N VAL A 6 -31.02 12.32 -10.97
CA VAL A 6 -29.69 12.12 -11.54
C VAL A 6 -29.33 10.63 -11.43
N PRO A 7 -28.98 9.96 -12.53
CA PRO A 7 -28.55 8.56 -12.47
C PRO A 7 -27.24 8.49 -11.69
N PHE A 8 -27.31 7.98 -10.46
CA PHE A 8 -26.13 7.77 -9.63
C PHE A 8 -25.42 6.49 -10.10
N ASN A 9 -24.15 6.60 -10.49
CA ASN A 9 -23.35 5.45 -10.87
C ASN A 9 -22.84 4.74 -9.61
N ILE A 10 -23.57 3.73 -9.15
CA ILE A 10 -23.24 2.95 -7.93
C ILE A 10 -21.98 2.09 -8.14
N ASN A 11 -21.57 1.87 -9.39
CA ASN A 11 -20.45 0.97 -9.72
C ASN A 11 -19.09 1.66 -9.52
N GLU A 12 -19.05 2.99 -9.56
CA GLU A 12 -17.83 3.75 -9.36
C GLU A 12 -17.64 4.14 -7.90
N GLU A 13 -16.39 4.11 -7.47
CA GLU A 13 -16.01 4.43 -6.09
C GLU A 13 -15.92 5.96 -5.94
N ASP A 14 -16.64 6.51 -4.97
CA ASP A 14 -16.67 7.95 -4.73
C ASP A 14 -15.28 8.49 -4.36
N LYS A 15 -14.87 9.53 -5.07
CA LYS A 15 -13.61 10.24 -4.83
C LYS A 15 -13.87 11.39 -3.86
N ILE A 16 -13.43 11.20 -2.61
CA ILE A 16 -13.75 12.10 -1.50
C ILE A 16 -12.64 13.14 -1.30
N ILE A 17 -11.38 12.78 -1.58
CA ILE A 17 -10.22 13.64 -1.33
C ILE A 17 -9.88 14.40 -2.61
N GLY A 18 -10.24 15.69 -2.61
CA GLY A 18 -9.99 16.61 -3.73
C GLY A 18 -10.68 16.21 -5.05
N GLY A 19 -11.61 15.26 -5.02
CA GLY A 19 -12.24 14.69 -6.22
C GLY A 19 -11.35 13.73 -7.02
N TYR A 20 -10.13 13.45 -6.57
CA TYR A 20 -9.17 12.61 -7.29
C TYR A 20 -9.05 11.19 -6.72
N ILE A 21 -9.12 11.04 -5.40
CA ILE A 21 -8.76 9.80 -4.69
C ILE A 21 -9.94 9.33 -3.82
N SER A 22 -10.21 8.02 -3.85
CA SER A 22 -11.21 7.39 -2.96
C SER A 22 -10.65 7.16 -1.55
N LEU A 23 -11.52 7.04 -0.54
CA LEU A 23 -11.09 6.80 0.84
C LEU A 23 -10.23 5.52 0.98
N ARG A 24 -10.54 4.49 0.19
CA ARG A 24 -9.81 3.21 0.15
C ARG A 24 -8.40 3.38 -0.41
N GLN A 25 -8.28 4.08 -1.54
CA GLN A 25 -6.99 4.40 -2.17
C GLN A 25 -6.08 5.17 -1.22
N PHE A 26 -6.66 6.17 -0.55
CA PHE A 26 -5.96 6.95 0.47
C PHE A 26 -5.46 6.10 1.65
N GLY A 27 -6.28 5.16 2.12
CA GLY A 27 -5.89 4.21 3.17
C GLY A 27 -4.66 3.38 2.78
N TRP A 28 -4.61 2.86 1.56
CA TRP A 28 -3.45 2.09 1.07
C TRP A 28 -2.19 2.97 0.94
N ILE A 29 -2.34 4.20 0.45
CA ILE A 29 -1.23 5.16 0.34
C ILE A 29 -0.68 5.51 1.72
N ILE A 30 -1.53 5.89 2.68
CA ILE A 30 -1.10 6.17 4.06
C ILE A 30 -0.38 4.97 4.67
N LEU A 31 -0.95 3.77 4.50
CA LEU A 31 -0.35 2.56 5.04
C LEU A 31 1.06 2.36 4.49
N SER A 32 1.28 2.60 3.20
CA SER A 32 2.61 2.49 2.59
C SER A 32 3.60 3.50 3.16
N VAL A 33 3.19 4.77 3.31
CA VAL A 33 4.03 5.83 3.90
C VAL A 33 4.37 5.50 5.34
N PHE A 34 3.39 5.01 6.11
CA PHE A 34 3.58 4.59 7.49
C PHE A 34 4.58 3.43 7.60
N LEU A 35 4.44 2.38 6.79
CA LEU A 35 5.34 1.23 6.79
C LEU A 35 6.77 1.60 6.38
N ILE A 36 6.93 2.48 5.38
CA ILE A 36 8.25 2.98 4.97
C ILE A 36 8.87 3.82 6.08
N THR A 37 8.08 4.70 6.70
CA THR A 37 8.53 5.52 7.83
C THR A 37 9.01 4.64 8.98
N LEU A 38 8.26 3.58 9.30
CA LEU A 38 8.61 2.59 10.30
C LEU A 38 9.91 1.85 9.94
N LEU A 39 10.08 1.46 8.68
CA LEU A 39 11.29 0.79 8.17
C LEU A 39 12.56 1.63 8.39
N PHE A 40 12.49 2.96 8.23
CA PHE A 40 13.64 3.85 8.40
C PHE A 40 13.84 4.33 9.84
N LEU A 41 12.77 4.55 10.61
CA LEU A 41 12.87 5.07 11.98
C LEU A 41 13.22 4.01 13.03
N ILE A 42 12.65 2.79 12.94
CA ILE A 42 12.81 1.78 13.99
C ILE A 42 14.28 1.35 14.11
N ASN A 43 14.98 1.23 13.00
CA ASN A 43 16.35 0.76 13.00
C ASN A 43 17.20 1.72 12.16
N ARG A 44 18.20 2.39 12.74
CA ARG A 44 19.08 3.34 12.01
C ARG A 44 20.42 2.75 11.57
N SER A 45 20.54 1.43 11.47
CA SER A 45 21.77 0.71 11.08
C SER A 45 22.30 1.02 9.66
N TYR A 46 21.61 1.85 8.87
CA TYR A 46 22.09 2.35 7.57
C TYR A 46 22.97 3.61 7.70
N MET A 47 23.04 4.22 8.88
CA MET A 47 23.76 5.48 9.09
C MET A 47 24.40 5.50 10.48
N THR A 48 25.69 5.82 10.54
CA THR A 48 26.39 6.12 11.80
C THR A 48 26.74 7.59 11.84
N VAL A 49 26.39 8.24 12.94
CA VAL A 49 26.68 9.65 13.18
C VAL A 49 27.80 9.73 14.20
N THR A 50 29.00 10.10 13.75
CA THR A 50 30.15 10.34 14.63
C THR A 50 30.18 11.80 15.04
N ARG A 51 30.18 12.07 16.34
CA ARG A 51 30.27 13.42 16.89
C ARG A 51 31.60 13.57 17.62
N ASN A 52 32.46 14.45 17.11
CA ASN A 52 33.69 14.86 17.77
C ASN A 52 33.50 16.26 18.35
N LEU A 53 34.06 16.50 19.55
CA LEU A 53 33.93 17.78 20.23
C LEU A 53 34.59 18.91 19.41
N GLY A 54 33.84 19.97 19.10
CA GLY A 54 34.32 21.11 18.34
C GLY A 54 34.34 20.94 16.81
N HIS A 55 33.80 19.84 16.26
CA HIS A 55 33.67 19.63 14.81
C HIS A 55 32.22 19.34 14.39
N SER A 56 31.92 19.58 13.12
CA SER A 56 30.64 19.21 12.52
C SER A 56 30.46 17.68 12.60
N PRO A 57 29.25 17.18 12.92
CA PRO A 57 28.99 15.75 12.93
C PRO A 57 29.26 15.14 11.55
N ASN A 58 30.08 14.09 11.51
CA ASN A 58 30.30 13.33 10.29
C ASN A 58 29.27 12.19 10.21
N ILE A 59 28.68 12.03 9.03
CA ILE A 59 27.63 11.05 8.75
C ILE A 59 28.20 10.05 7.76
N THR A 60 28.41 8.82 8.20
CA THR A 60 28.83 7.72 7.32
C THR A 60 27.64 6.81 7.02
N LEU A 61 27.42 6.55 5.73
CA LEU A 61 26.33 5.70 5.26
C LEU A 61 26.84 4.28 5.01
N HIS A 62 26.08 3.29 5.44
CA HIS A 62 26.33 1.88 5.13
C HIS A 62 25.52 1.47 3.89
N PRO A 63 26.15 1.38 2.70
CA PRO A 63 25.43 1.28 1.44
C PRO A 63 24.59 -0.01 1.34
N ILE A 64 25.10 -1.14 1.82
CA ILE A 64 24.39 -2.44 1.76
C ILE A 64 23.05 -2.37 2.51
N ASN A 65 23.08 -1.92 3.77
CA ASN A 65 21.88 -1.82 4.60
C ASN A 65 20.87 -0.80 4.04
N LEU A 66 21.36 0.28 3.44
CA LEU A 66 20.52 1.27 2.79
C LEU A 66 19.84 0.71 1.53
N THR A 67 20.60 0.02 0.67
CA THR A 67 20.07 -0.59 -0.57
C THR A 67 18.98 -1.63 -0.27
N ILE A 68 19.18 -2.51 0.70
CA ILE A 68 18.17 -3.53 1.08
C ILE A 68 16.85 -2.86 1.48
N ARG A 69 16.92 -1.78 2.26
CA ARG A 69 15.71 -1.05 2.70
C ARG A 69 15.01 -0.35 1.55
N LEU A 70 15.76 0.21 0.61
CA LEU A 70 15.18 0.80 -0.59
C LEU A 70 14.44 -0.25 -1.40
N VAL A 71 15.02 -1.44 -1.60
CA VAL A 71 14.35 -2.55 -2.29
C VAL A 71 13.05 -2.94 -1.58
N VAL A 72 13.08 -3.09 -0.25
CA VAL A 72 11.87 -3.40 0.54
C VAL A 72 10.83 -2.28 0.42
N ALA A 73 11.25 -1.02 0.48
CA ALA A 73 10.35 0.13 0.31
C ALA A 73 9.70 0.13 -1.08
N PHE A 74 10.46 -0.18 -2.14
CA PHE A 74 9.92 -0.31 -3.49
C PHE A 74 8.86 -1.41 -3.59
N VAL A 75 9.10 -2.58 -2.98
CA VAL A 75 8.11 -3.66 -2.96
C VAL A 75 6.82 -3.22 -2.25
N ILE A 76 6.92 -2.51 -1.13
CA ILE A 76 5.76 -1.96 -0.40
C ILE A 76 4.98 -0.97 -1.27
N VAL A 77 5.68 -0.06 -1.96
CA VAL A 77 5.03 0.94 -2.84
C VAL A 77 4.33 0.26 -4.01
N ILE A 78 4.99 -0.70 -4.68
CA ILE A 78 4.40 -1.43 -5.80
C ILE A 78 3.13 -2.17 -5.34
N PHE A 79 3.21 -2.90 -4.23
CA PHE A 79 2.07 -3.64 -3.70
C PHE A 79 0.91 -2.71 -3.31
N SER A 80 1.19 -1.60 -2.62
CA SER A 80 0.16 -0.63 -2.23
C SER A 80 -0.48 0.05 -3.44
N SER A 81 0.32 0.40 -4.45
CA SER A 81 -0.17 0.98 -5.70
C SER A 81 -1.12 0.04 -6.44
N LEU A 82 -0.80 -1.26 -6.50
CA LEU A 82 -1.69 -2.28 -7.04
C LEU A 82 -3.02 -2.34 -6.26
N CYS A 83 -2.98 -2.37 -4.93
CA CYS A 83 -4.20 -2.37 -4.10
C CYS A 83 -5.06 -1.11 -4.28
N SER A 84 -4.42 0.03 -4.47
CA SER A 84 -5.08 1.33 -4.63
C SER A 84 -5.74 1.45 -6.02
N PHE A 85 -4.97 1.26 -7.08
CA PHE A 85 -5.36 1.69 -8.43
C PHE A 85 -5.71 0.54 -9.38
N TYR A 86 -5.22 -0.67 -9.13
CA TYR A 86 -5.46 -1.77 -10.06
C TYR A 86 -6.89 -2.32 -9.92
N LYS A 87 -7.58 -2.39 -11.06
CA LYS A 87 -8.90 -3.02 -11.20
C LYS A 87 -8.77 -4.24 -12.12
N VAL A 88 -9.35 -5.35 -11.70
CA VAL A 88 -9.43 -6.60 -12.47
C VAL A 88 -10.76 -6.61 -13.22
N GLU A 89 -10.69 -6.74 -14.56
CA GLU A 89 -11.85 -6.90 -15.45
C GLU A 89 -12.96 -5.86 -15.22
N ASP A 90 -12.55 -4.61 -14.96
CA ASP A 90 -13.39 -3.41 -14.72
C ASP A 90 -14.43 -3.50 -13.59
N THR A 91 -14.52 -4.63 -12.91
CA THR A 91 -15.59 -4.94 -11.94
C THR A 91 -15.07 -5.09 -10.52
N TYR A 92 -13.85 -5.61 -10.33
CA TYR A 92 -13.30 -5.86 -9.00
C TYR A 92 -12.03 -5.07 -8.74
N ASN A 93 -12.01 -4.36 -7.63
CA ASN A 93 -10.79 -3.80 -7.08
C ASN A 93 -9.81 -4.93 -6.68
N PHE A 94 -8.52 -4.72 -6.92
CA PHE A 94 -7.49 -5.72 -6.66
C PHE A 94 -7.44 -6.18 -5.19
N ASP A 95 -7.62 -5.26 -4.24
CA ASP A 95 -7.63 -5.59 -2.82
C ASP A 95 -8.75 -6.58 -2.44
N LYS A 96 -9.97 -6.36 -2.94
CA LYS A 96 -11.10 -7.28 -2.76
C LYS A 96 -10.80 -8.64 -3.39
N TYR A 97 -10.14 -8.64 -4.54
CA TYR A 97 -9.70 -9.88 -5.20
C TYR A 97 -8.70 -10.65 -4.33
N VAL A 98 -7.66 -9.98 -3.83
CA VAL A 98 -6.64 -10.59 -2.95
C VAL A 98 -7.29 -11.16 -1.68
N ILE A 99 -8.22 -10.44 -1.06
CA ILE A 99 -8.93 -10.93 0.13
C ILE A 99 -9.76 -12.18 -0.19
N LYS A 100 -10.49 -12.20 -1.31
CA LYS A 100 -11.27 -13.37 -1.74
C LYS A 100 -10.36 -14.56 -2.06
N MET A 101 -9.25 -14.33 -2.73
CA MET A 101 -8.24 -15.34 -3.03
C MET A 101 -7.67 -15.94 -1.75
N LEU A 102 -7.31 -15.10 -0.77
CA LEU A 102 -6.79 -15.54 0.52
C LEU A 102 -7.82 -16.38 1.29
N LYS A 103 -9.07 -15.90 1.37
CA LYS A 103 -10.19 -16.65 1.96
C LYS A 103 -10.41 -17.99 1.28
N PHE A 104 -10.36 -18.03 -0.06
CA PHE A 104 -10.52 -19.27 -0.82
C PHE A 104 -9.39 -20.27 -0.56
N LYS A 105 -8.15 -19.79 -0.44
CA LYS A 105 -6.98 -20.64 -0.13
C LYS A 105 -7.06 -21.21 1.29
N MET A 106 -7.54 -20.43 2.26
CA MET A 106 -7.70 -20.84 3.66
C MET A 106 -8.97 -21.67 3.93
N ARG A 107 -9.87 -21.80 2.95
CA ARG A 107 -11.12 -22.55 3.13
C ARG A 107 -10.85 -24.06 3.18
N ASN A 108 -11.48 -24.78 4.11
CA ASN A 108 -11.56 -26.23 4.07
C ASN A 108 -12.33 -26.67 2.82
N LYS A 109 -11.64 -27.32 1.88
CA LYS A 109 -12.22 -27.74 0.60
C LYS A 109 -12.80 -29.14 0.75
N ILE A 110 -14.13 -29.25 0.63
CA ILE A 110 -14.80 -30.53 0.48
C ILE A 110 -14.95 -30.78 -1.03
N PHE A 111 -14.16 -31.71 -1.56
CA PHE A 111 -14.25 -32.11 -2.96
C PHE A 111 -15.39 -33.11 -3.14
N LYS A 112 -16.50 -32.67 -3.74
CA LYS A 112 -17.58 -33.57 -4.14
C LYS A 112 -17.26 -34.10 -5.54
N PHE A 113 -16.76 -35.33 -5.62
CA PHE A 113 -16.68 -36.05 -6.88
C PHE A 113 -18.08 -36.53 -7.24
N ARG A 114 -18.58 -36.11 -8.41
CA ARG A 114 -19.80 -36.66 -8.99
C ARG A 114 -19.43 -38.01 -9.60
N LYS A 115 -20.04 -39.10 -9.11
CA LYS A 115 -20.02 -40.39 -9.80
C LYS A 115 -20.85 -40.31 -11.07
#